data_AF-A0A2E3MCW5-F1
#
_entry.id   AF-A0A2E3MCW5-F1
#
_cell.length_a   1.000
_cell.length_b   1.000
_cell.length_c   1.000
_cell.angle_alpha   90.00
_cell.angle_beta   90.00
_cell.angle_gamma   90.00
#
_symmetry.space_group_name_H-M   'P 1'
#
loop_
_entity.id
_entity.type
_entity.pdbx_description
1 polymer ?
#
loop_
_entity_poly.entity_id
_entity_poly.type
_entity_poly.pdbx_seq_one_letter_code
_entity_poly.pdbx_strand_id
1 'polypeptide(L)'
;EVLASHNISAEDLSNPNLPQNPSWNSFMREYLEVVRRHQSSAIHLFDYLDSRSRVQPRIMLDAYSKIFDEIVRRSGDVFSMPLKLSKASKMSLWMKINYMKLRARLSVE
;
A
#
# COMPACT_ATOMS: atom_id res chain seq x y z
N GLU A 1 -19.99 -6.06 5.76
CA GLU A 1 -20.44 -7.19 4.92
C GLU A 1 -19.31 -8.15 4.52
N VAL A 2 -18.18 -7.68 3.96
CA VAL A 2 -17.11 -8.60 3.49
C VAL A 2 -16.44 -9.44 4.59
N LEU A 3 -16.20 -8.95 5.80
CA LEU A 3 -15.66 -9.80 6.88
C LEU A 3 -16.63 -10.94 7.25
N ALA A 4 -17.92 -10.62 7.34
CA ALA A 4 -18.96 -11.58 7.70
C ALA A 4 -19.14 -12.67 6.64
N SER A 5 -18.94 -12.37 5.35
CA SER A 5 -18.99 -13.38 4.28
C SER A 5 -17.85 -14.41 4.36
N HIS A 6 -16.80 -14.14 5.12
CA HIS A 6 -15.72 -15.08 5.43
C HIS A 6 -15.85 -15.68 6.84
N ASN A 7 -17.01 -15.54 7.50
CA ASN A 7 -17.25 -15.98 8.88
C ASN A 7 -16.30 -15.34 9.90
N ILE A 8 -15.99 -14.05 9.71
CA ILE A 8 -15.18 -13.26 10.65
C ILE A 8 -16.06 -12.16 11.24
N SER A 9 -16.16 -12.15 12.56
CA SER A 9 -16.83 -11.12 13.35
C SER A 9 -15.88 -9.97 13.70
N ALA A 10 -16.40 -8.87 14.24
CA ALA A 10 -15.54 -7.75 14.67
C ALA A 10 -14.73 -8.12 15.91
N GLU A 11 -15.30 -8.98 16.76
CA GLU A 11 -14.69 -9.50 17.99
C GLU A 11 -13.44 -10.33 17.67
N ASP A 12 -13.46 -11.08 16.56
CA ASP A 12 -12.33 -11.88 16.10
C ASP A 12 -11.08 -11.04 15.79
N LEU A 13 -11.24 -9.75 15.48
CA LEU A 13 -10.11 -8.84 15.20
C LEU A 13 -9.24 -8.59 16.44
N SER A 14 -9.74 -8.90 17.63
CA SER A 14 -8.95 -8.84 18.87
C SER A 14 -8.08 -10.09 19.08
N ASN A 15 -8.31 -11.17 18.31
CA ASN A 15 -7.59 -12.42 18.45
C ASN A 15 -6.21 -12.34 17.76
N PRO A 16 -5.09 -12.43 18.52
CA PRO A 16 -3.75 -12.36 17.94
C PRO A 16 -3.42 -13.53 17.01
N ASN A 17 -4.16 -14.64 17.09
CA ASN A 17 -3.99 -15.81 16.23
C ASN A 17 -4.87 -15.76 14.96
N LEU A 18 -5.66 -14.70 14.76
CA LEU A 18 -6.50 -14.53 13.58
C LEU A 18 -5.74 -14.74 12.25
N PRO A 19 -4.47 -14.30 12.07
CA PRO A 19 -3.72 -14.56 10.85
C PRO A 19 -3.56 -16.04 10.46
N GLN A 20 -3.63 -16.95 11.43
CA GLN A 20 -3.51 -18.38 11.19
C GLN A 20 -4.83 -19.01 10.71
N ASN A 21 -5.94 -18.26 10.81
CA ASN A 21 -7.26 -18.72 10.39
C ASN A 21 -7.36 -18.76 8.85
N PRO A 22 -7.74 -19.89 8.23
CA PRO A 22 -7.97 -19.97 6.79
C PRO A 22 -8.99 -18.95 6.27
N SER A 23 -10.03 -18.63 7.06
CA SER A 23 -11.00 -17.58 6.72
C SER A 23 -10.35 -16.21 6.59
N TRP A 24 -9.39 -15.88 7.47
CA TRP A 24 -8.65 -14.63 7.39
C TRP A 24 -7.82 -14.55 6.10
N ASN A 25 -7.14 -15.64 5.74
CA ASN A 25 -6.36 -15.70 4.50
C ASN A 25 -7.24 -15.56 3.26
N SER A 26 -8.44 -16.14 3.27
CA SER A 26 -9.45 -15.99 2.21
C SER A 26 -9.93 -14.54 2.10
N PHE A 27 -10.33 -13.94 3.23
CA PHE A 27 -10.72 -12.54 3.31
C PHE A 27 -9.63 -11.61 2.79
N MET A 28 -8.39 -11.78 3.27
CA MET A 28 -7.26 -10.94 2.86
C MET A 28 -6.97 -11.06 1.38
N ARG A 29 -7.08 -12.25 0.78
CA ARG A 29 -6.88 -12.41 -0.67
C ARG A 29 -7.88 -11.57 -1.47
N GLU A 30 -9.16 -11.67 -1.14
CA GLU A 30 -10.22 -10.91 -1.80
C GLU A 30 -10.04 -9.40 -1.57
N TYR A 31 -9.79 -9.00 -0.32
CA TYR A 31 -9.66 -7.60 0.05
C TYR A 31 -8.44 -6.94 -0.61
N LEU A 32 -7.30 -7.65 -0.69
CA LEU A 32 -6.11 -7.17 -1.38
C LEU A 32 -6.37 -7.00 -2.90
N GLU A 33 -7.20 -7.83 -3.52
CA GLU A 33 -7.59 -7.66 -4.92
C GLU A 33 -8.42 -6.38 -5.13
N VAL A 34 -9.38 -6.13 -4.24
CA VAL A 34 -10.19 -4.89 -4.25
C VAL A 34 -9.28 -3.66 -4.12
N VAL A 35 -8.33 -3.68 -3.19
CA VAL A 35 -7.35 -2.59 -3.02
C VAL A 35 -6.52 -2.38 -4.28
N ARG A 36 -6.02 -3.44 -4.92
CA ARG A 36 -5.29 -3.33 -6.21
C ARG A 36 -6.13 -2.70 -7.31
N ARG A 37 -7.40 -3.07 -7.42
CA ARG A 37 -8.32 -2.52 -8.42
C ARG A 37 -8.54 -1.02 -8.22
N HIS A 38 -8.76 -0.59 -6.97
CA HIS A 38 -8.88 0.82 -6.63
C HIS A 38 -7.58 1.59 -6.88
N GLN A 39 -6.43 1.01 -6.49
CA GLN A 39 -5.13 1.62 -6.73
C GLN A 39 -4.89 1.83 -8.22
N SER A 40 -5.11 0.81 -9.05
CA SER A 40 -4.96 0.92 -10.51
C SER A 40 -5.88 2.00 -11.08
N SER A 41 -7.12 2.06 -10.63
CA SER A 41 -8.08 3.08 -11.08
C SER A 41 -7.63 4.49 -10.68
N ALA A 42 -7.13 4.66 -9.45
CA ALA A 42 -6.68 5.95 -8.93
C ALA A 42 -5.40 6.47 -9.59
N ILE A 43 -4.51 5.59 -10.08
CA ILE A 43 -3.27 6.00 -10.77
C ILE A 43 -3.57 6.86 -12.00
N HIS A 44 -4.65 6.54 -12.74
CA HIS A 44 -5.07 7.33 -13.90
C HIS A 44 -5.47 8.77 -13.56
N LEU A 45 -5.85 9.03 -12.30
CA LEU A 45 -6.20 10.38 -11.85
C LEU A 45 -4.99 11.32 -11.84
N PHE A 46 -3.76 10.78 -11.78
CA PHE A 46 -2.55 11.61 -11.77
C PHE A 46 -2.30 12.33 -13.09
N ASP A 47 -2.88 11.86 -14.20
CA ASP A 47 -2.71 12.48 -15.51
C ASP A 47 -3.53 13.77 -15.65
N TYR A 48 -4.56 13.94 -14.83
CA TYR A 48 -5.33 15.19 -14.73
C TYR A 48 -4.66 16.26 -13.87
N LEU A 49 -3.62 15.91 -13.12
CA LEU A 49 -2.85 16.86 -12.32
C LEU A 49 -1.75 17.48 -13.18
N ASP A 50 -1.42 18.75 -12.93
CA ASP A 50 -0.25 19.37 -13.56
C ASP A 50 1.06 18.63 -13.18
N SER A 51 2.09 18.83 -13.98
CA SER A 51 3.37 18.11 -13.87
C SER A 51 4.07 18.29 -12.54
N ARG A 52 3.88 19.44 -11.87
CA ARG A 52 4.47 19.71 -10.57
C ARG A 52 3.63 19.12 -9.44
N SER A 53 2.30 19.26 -9.51
CA SER A 53 1.38 18.74 -8.50
C SER A 53 1.34 17.21 -8.45
N ARG A 54 1.60 16.51 -9.57
CA ARG A 54 1.65 15.04 -9.59
C ARG A 54 2.90 14.43 -8.93
N VAL A 55 3.93 15.22 -8.59
CA VAL A 55 5.17 14.70 -7.99
C VAL A 55 4.94 14.09 -6.61
N GLN A 56 4.27 14.82 -5.71
CA GLN A 56 4.02 14.33 -4.34
C GLN A 56 3.09 13.11 -4.29
N PRO A 57 1.95 13.10 -5.02
CA PRO A 57 1.09 11.91 -5.11
C PRO A 57 1.83 10.68 -5.64
N ARG A 58 2.73 10.83 -6.62
CA ARG A 58 3.56 9.71 -7.12
C ARG A 58 4.56 9.20 -6.09
N ILE A 59 5.12 10.07 -5.26
CA ILE A 59 5.97 9.66 -4.12
C ILE A 59 5.14 8.86 -3.12
N MET A 60 3.96 9.36 -2.76
CA MET A 60 3.08 8.70 -1.80
C MET A 60 2.62 7.33 -2.32
N LEU A 61 2.25 7.24 -3.61
CA LEU A 61 1.93 5.97 -4.25
C LEU A 61 3.07 4.96 -4.11
N ASP A 62 4.31 5.36 -4.39
CA ASP A 62 5.49 4.48 -4.25
C ASP A 62 5.66 3.98 -2.80
N ALA A 63 5.50 4.87 -1.83
CA ALA A 63 5.61 4.54 -0.41
C ALA A 63 4.49 3.56 0.02
N TYR A 64 3.24 3.84 -0.34
CA TYR A 64 2.11 2.99 0.01
C TYR A 64 2.14 1.64 -0.72
N SER A 65 2.58 1.59 -1.98
CA SER A 65 2.77 0.32 -2.70
C SER A 65 3.75 -0.58 -1.97
N LYS A 66 4.85 -0.03 -1.45
CA LYS A 66 5.82 -0.83 -0.67
C LYS A 66 5.25 -1.38 0.64
N ILE A 67 4.34 -0.65 1.29
CA ILE A 67 3.63 -1.14 2.48
C ILE A 67 2.66 -2.25 2.07
N PHE A 68 1.94 -2.04 0.97
CA PHE A 68 0.99 -3.01 0.43
C PHE A 68 1.67 -4.32 0.03
N ASP A 69 2.81 -4.25 -0.66
CA ASP A 69 3.61 -5.42 -1.03
C ASP A 69 4.11 -6.19 0.20
N GLU A 70 4.42 -5.49 1.29
CA GLU A 70 4.78 -6.12 2.56
C GLU A 70 3.59 -6.86 3.20
N ILE A 71 2.37 -6.31 3.12
CA ILE A 71 1.15 -7.00 3.54
C ILE A 71 0.96 -8.28 2.72
N VAL A 72 1.08 -8.19 1.39
CA VAL A 72 0.97 -9.34 0.48
C VAL A 72 2.02 -10.41 0.82
N ARG A 73 3.28 -10.00 1.02
CA ARG A 73 4.40 -10.90 1.37
C ARG A 73 4.18 -11.64 2.68
N ARG A 74 3.48 -11.02 3.63
CA ARG A 74 3.10 -11.60 4.93
C ARG A 74 1.79 -12.39 4.87
N SER A 75 1.25 -12.64 3.69
CA SER A 75 -0.06 -13.30 3.50
C SER A 75 -1.18 -12.60 4.27
N GLY A 76 -1.09 -11.28 4.45
CA GLY A 76 -2.07 -10.51 5.21
C GLY A 76 -1.91 -10.56 6.73
N ASP A 77 -0.79 -11.08 7.27
CA ASP A 77 -0.48 -10.93 8.69
C ASP A 77 -0.06 -9.47 9.00
N VAL A 78 -1.03 -8.74 9.56
CA VAL A 78 -0.91 -7.35 10.01
C VAL A 78 -0.94 -7.22 11.54
N PHE A 79 -1.13 -8.32 12.26
CA PHE A 79 -1.33 -8.32 13.72
C PHE A 79 -0.04 -8.64 14.48
N SER A 80 0.82 -9.52 13.94
CA SER A 80 2.03 -9.98 14.65
C SER A 80 3.13 -8.92 14.74
N MET A 81 3.23 -8.06 13.73
CA MET A 81 4.28 -7.05 13.62
C MET A 81 3.81 -5.82 12.87
N PRO A 82 4.20 -4.61 13.31
CA PRO A 82 3.88 -3.39 12.58
C PRO A 82 4.40 -3.45 11.15
N LEU A 83 3.59 -2.97 10.21
CA LEU A 83 3.97 -2.82 8.81
C LEU A 83 5.03 -1.71 8.71
N LYS A 84 6.25 -2.07 8.33
CA LYS A 84 7.38 -1.14 8.19
C LYS A 84 8.00 -1.29 6.81
N LEU A 85 8.38 -0.17 6.22
CA LEU A 85 9.25 -0.18 5.05
C LEU A 85 10.61 -0.77 5.42
N SER A 86 11.11 -1.69 4.59
CA SER A 86 12.49 -2.19 4.70
C SER A 86 13.49 -1.03 4.54
N LYS A 87 14.72 -1.21 5.06
CA LYS A 87 15.79 -0.20 4.91
C LYS A 87 16.07 0.11 3.43
N ALA A 88 16.04 -0.91 2.57
CA ALA A 88 16.19 -0.76 1.12
C ALA A 88 15.02 0.03 0.49
N SER A 89 13.78 -0.27 0.89
CA SER A 89 12.58 0.45 0.44
C SER A 89 12.60 1.93 0.83
N LYS A 90 13.14 2.25 2.02
CA LYS A 90 13.35 3.63 2.46
C LYS A 90 14.42 4.34 1.64
N MET A 91 15.55 3.68 1.37
CA MET A 91 16.63 4.23 0.56
C MET A 91 16.18 4.54 -0.87
N SER A 92 15.49 3.59 -1.53
CA SER A 92 15.00 3.79 -2.90
C SER A 92 13.95 4.91 -2.98
N LEU A 93 13.07 5.02 -1.97
CA LEU A 93 12.12 6.12 -1.88
C LEU A 93 12.85 7.46 -1.75
N TRP A 94 13.84 7.54 -0.85
CA TRP A 94 14.65 8.74 -0.67
C TRP A 94 15.38 9.16 -1.95
N MET A 95 16.03 8.22 -2.65
CA MET A 95 16.69 8.48 -3.94
C MET A 95 15.72 9.05 -4.97
N LYS A 96 14.54 8.42 -5.12
CA LYS A 96 13.51 8.85 -6.06
C LYS A 96 12.99 10.25 -5.75
N ILE A 97 12.76 10.57 -4.48
CA ILE A 97 12.33 11.90 -4.03
C ILE A 97 13.36 12.96 -4.41
N ASN A 98 14.64 12.72 -4.12
CA ASN A 98 15.71 13.68 -4.40
C ASN A 98 15.91 13.87 -5.91
N TYR A 99 15.86 12.79 -6.69
CA TYR A 99 15.90 12.85 -8.15
C TYR A 99 14.76 13.69 -8.73
N MET A 100 13.51 13.46 -8.29
CA MET A 100 12.37 14.23 -8.79
C MET A 100 12.43 15.70 -8.38
N LYS A 101 12.92 16.00 -7.17
CA LYS A 101 13.16 17.39 -6.74
C LYS A 101 14.22 18.07 -7.60
N LEU A 102 15.33 17.39 -7.91
CA LEU A 102 16.38 17.92 -8.75
C LEU A 102 15.88 18.19 -10.17
N ARG A 103 15.20 17.22 -10.78
CA ARG A 103 14.62 17.36 -12.13
C ARG A 103 13.62 18.52 -12.21
N ALA A 104 12.77 18.69 -11.19
CA ALA A 104 11.81 19.77 -11.15
C ALA A 104 12.46 21.16 -10.98
N ARG A 105 13.67 21.25 -10.42
CA ARG A 105 14.45 22.50 -10.37
C ARG A 105 15.07 22.81 -11.73
N LEU A 106 15.65 21.81 -12.38
CA LEU A 106 16.29 21.97 -13.69
C LEU A 106 15.30 22.26 -14.84
N SER A 107 14.02 21.90 -14.69
CA SER A 107 12.98 22.22 -15.68
C SER A 107 12.36 23.61 -15.52
N VAL A 108 12.86 24.43 -14.60
CA VAL A 108 12.40 25.80 -14.32
C VAL A 108 13.44 26.83 -14.80
N GLU A 109 14.66 26.38 -15.13
CA GLU A 109 15.63 27.11 -15.96
C GLU A 109 15.38 26.82 -17.45
#